data_AF-A2E8G4-F1
#
_entry.id   AF-A2E8G4-F1
#
_cell.length_a   1.000
_cell.length_b   1.000
_cell.length_c   1.000
_cell.angle_alpha   90.00
_cell.angle_beta   90.00
_cell.angle_gamma   90.00
#
_symmetry.space_group_name_H-M   'P 1'
#
loop_
_entity.id
_entity.type
_entity.pdbx_description
1 polymer ?
#
loop_
_entity_poly.entity_id
_entity_poly.type
_entity_poly.pdbx_seq_one_letter_code
_entity_poly.pdbx_strand_id
1 'polypeptide(L)'
;MSKANECFLYNCIFIDITTQSAIYFTNANNKFLNSYCSFNNCSSNTDGGSIYFKCESSIVQYRTCGYKSKTNSYWGHHSYTELVDDSNNKNYFYESSVYECGNLEKTGTNCLRYGNVEVKSINTSFCEAEDVSGIFLEARVCLCNITYSSFCNTTSSSSIIGLLGGNINLIFCNVLNNEQNKSRSGTLRSVVADILIENCSFLGNTGPGVEFYQDYDSPGSITVKDSFCDRIDKVTGSVTTNNVQNTSSIQKLSHFSSYICEVNVQTRPHSDAFYHPSYNIRRVH
;
A
#
# COMPACT_ATOMS: atom_id res chain seq x y z
N MET A 1 3.63 -14.14 33.05
CA MET A 1 3.78 -12.79 32.48
C MET A 1 5.04 -12.75 31.63
N SER A 2 4.92 -12.98 30.32
CA SER A 2 6.05 -12.78 29.40
C SER A 2 6.25 -11.28 29.20
N LYS A 3 7.46 -10.76 29.45
CA LYS A 3 7.80 -9.37 29.11
C LYS A 3 7.49 -9.14 27.63
N ALA A 4 6.73 -8.09 27.32
CA ALA A 4 6.63 -7.60 25.95
C ALA A 4 8.05 -7.23 25.49
N ASN A 5 8.49 -7.78 24.38
CA ASN A 5 9.78 -7.45 23.80
C ASN A 5 9.55 -6.30 22.83
N GLU A 6 10.15 -5.16 23.12
CA GLU A 6 10.10 -4.00 22.25
C GLU A 6 11.36 -4.01 21.37
N CYS A 7 11.17 -4.06 20.05
CA CYS A 7 12.26 -4.08 19.09
C CYS A 7 12.17 -2.86 18.17
N PHE A 8 13.29 -2.15 18.05
CA PHE A 8 13.41 -0.96 17.24
C PHE A 8 14.61 -1.08 16.31
N LEU A 9 14.38 -0.96 15.01
CA LEU A 9 15.42 -0.88 13.99
C LEU A 9 15.43 0.51 13.40
N TYR A 10 16.60 1.13 13.38
CA TYR A 10 16.80 2.48 12.89
C TYR A 10 17.91 2.52 11.86
N ASN A 11 17.64 3.12 10.70
CA ASN A 11 18.63 3.36 9.65
C ASN A 11 19.39 2.09 9.23
N CYS A 12 18.68 0.96 9.16
CA CYS A 12 19.24 -0.33 8.79
C CYS A 12 19.07 -0.60 7.29
N ILE A 13 20.06 -1.23 6.67
CA ILE A 13 20.02 -1.63 5.26
C ILE A 13 20.14 -3.15 5.19
N PHE A 14 19.17 -3.78 4.53
CA PHE A 14 19.12 -5.21 4.26
C PHE A 14 19.30 -5.42 2.76
N ILE A 15 20.27 -6.26 2.39
CA ILE A 15 20.67 -6.48 0.99
C ILE A 15 20.75 -7.98 0.75
N ASP A 16 20.14 -8.45 -0.33
CA ASP A 16 20.26 -9.83 -0.84
C ASP A 16 19.96 -10.93 0.21
N ILE A 17 19.06 -10.64 1.17
CA ILE A 17 18.54 -11.65 2.09
C ILE A 17 17.50 -12.48 1.34
N THR A 18 17.77 -13.76 1.07
CA THR A 18 16.96 -14.54 0.10
C THR A 18 16.29 -15.79 0.66
N THR A 19 16.65 -16.22 1.86
CA THR A 19 16.16 -17.47 2.47
C THR A 19 14.88 -17.27 3.30
N GLN A 20 14.84 -16.19 4.07
CA GLN A 20 13.75 -15.76 4.93
C GLN A 20 13.64 -14.23 4.84
N SER A 21 12.49 -13.67 5.18
CA SER A 21 12.29 -12.23 5.31
C SER A 21 13.40 -11.60 6.17
N ALA A 22 13.93 -10.46 5.74
CA ALA A 22 14.96 -9.72 6.47
C ALA A 22 14.52 -9.36 7.89
N ILE A 23 13.23 -9.08 8.07
CA ILE A 23 12.57 -9.01 9.37
C ILE A 23 11.54 -10.13 9.45
N TYR A 24 11.65 -10.96 10.48
CA TYR A 24 10.76 -12.09 10.69
C TYR A 24 10.32 -12.20 12.15
N PHE A 25 9.03 -12.00 12.40
CA PHE A 25 8.44 -12.13 13.73
C PHE A 25 7.19 -13.04 13.69
N THR A 26 7.20 -14.08 14.52
CA THR A 26 6.07 -15.01 14.76
C THR A 26 5.70 -15.12 16.24
N ASN A 27 6.57 -14.69 17.15
CA ASN A 27 6.38 -14.86 18.58
C ASN A 27 5.41 -13.81 19.13
N ALA A 28 4.47 -14.24 19.98
CA ALA A 28 3.51 -13.35 20.64
C ALA A 28 4.21 -12.22 21.45
N ASN A 29 3.55 -11.06 21.56
CA ASN A 29 3.96 -9.90 22.38
C ASN A 29 5.20 -9.09 21.92
N ASN A 30 5.69 -9.24 20.68
CA ASN A 30 6.74 -8.36 20.15
C ASN A 30 6.16 -7.08 19.58
N LYS A 31 6.46 -5.91 20.18
CA LYS A 31 6.18 -4.62 19.53
C LYS A 31 7.34 -4.27 18.63
N PHE A 32 7.05 -3.90 17.39
CA PHE A 32 8.08 -3.64 16.40
C PHE A 32 7.92 -2.27 15.74
N LEU A 33 9.03 -1.55 15.65
CA LEU A 33 9.15 -0.33 14.86
C LEU A 33 10.40 -0.46 13.98
N ASN A 34 10.25 -0.28 12.67
CA ASN A 34 11.37 0.03 11.80
C ASN A 34 11.24 1.45 11.26
N SER A 35 12.37 2.17 11.27
CA SER A 35 12.42 3.58 10.91
C SER A 35 13.65 3.87 10.04
N TYR A 36 13.44 4.49 8.87
CA TYR A 36 14.50 4.77 7.90
C TYR A 36 15.24 3.50 7.43
N CYS A 37 14.55 2.38 7.34
CA CYS A 37 15.17 1.13 6.90
C CYS A 37 14.98 0.91 5.39
N SER A 38 15.98 0.31 4.75
CA SER A 38 15.97 -0.04 3.33
C SER A 38 16.11 -1.55 3.13
N PHE A 39 15.33 -2.11 2.22
CA PHE A 39 15.33 -3.51 1.82
C PHE A 39 15.59 -3.58 0.33
N ASN A 40 16.78 -4.03 -0.05
CA ASN A 40 17.21 -4.12 -1.43
C ASN A 40 17.31 -5.60 -1.83
N ASN A 41 16.52 -6.00 -2.83
CA ASN A 41 16.56 -7.33 -3.42
C ASN A 41 16.38 -8.45 -2.37
N CYS A 42 15.53 -8.22 -1.37
CA CYS A 42 15.22 -9.21 -0.35
C CYS A 42 14.13 -10.17 -0.86
N SER A 43 14.29 -11.46 -0.59
CA SER A 43 13.29 -12.46 -0.88
C SER A 43 13.10 -13.49 0.23
N SER A 44 11.92 -14.10 0.26
CA SER A 44 11.59 -15.14 1.24
C SER A 44 10.85 -16.31 0.59
N ASN A 45 11.02 -17.51 1.16
CA ASN A 45 10.21 -18.69 0.85
C ASN A 45 8.89 -18.74 1.64
N THR A 46 8.66 -17.77 2.54
CA THR A 46 7.40 -17.54 3.24
C THR A 46 6.77 -16.22 2.78
N ASP A 47 5.56 -15.92 3.24
CA ASP A 47 4.95 -14.59 3.03
C ASP A 47 5.90 -13.49 3.53
N GLY A 48 5.77 -12.28 2.99
CA GLY A 48 6.62 -11.14 3.34
C GLY A 48 8.03 -11.29 2.77
N GLY A 49 8.31 -10.76 1.58
CA GLY A 49 9.66 -10.86 1.00
C GLY A 49 10.73 -10.15 1.84
N SER A 50 10.41 -8.96 2.36
CA SER A 50 11.29 -8.18 3.23
C SER A 50 10.87 -8.24 4.69
N ILE A 51 9.57 -8.12 4.95
CA ILE A 51 9.02 -8.07 6.30
C ILE A 51 7.90 -9.09 6.42
N TYR A 52 8.05 -10.01 7.37
CA TYR A 52 6.99 -10.89 7.83
C TYR A 52 6.74 -10.65 9.32
N PHE A 53 5.54 -10.20 9.65
CA PHE A 53 5.12 -9.93 11.02
C PHE A 53 3.76 -10.55 11.29
N LYS A 54 3.74 -11.67 12.01
CA LYS A 54 2.52 -12.34 12.46
C LYS A 54 2.55 -12.48 13.97
N CYS A 55 2.05 -11.47 14.69
CA CYS A 55 2.17 -11.40 16.14
C CYS A 55 0.94 -10.78 16.80
N GLU A 56 0.68 -11.17 18.04
CA GLU A 56 -0.34 -10.58 18.91
C GLU A 56 0.12 -9.25 19.52
N SER A 57 0.56 -8.31 18.68
CA SER A 57 1.11 -7.04 19.13
C SER A 57 1.07 -5.99 18.02
N SER A 58 1.84 -4.91 18.15
CA SER A 58 1.84 -3.77 17.24
C SER A 58 3.08 -3.73 16.35
N ILE A 59 2.89 -3.30 15.10
CA ILE A 59 3.94 -2.98 14.15
C ILE A 59 3.74 -1.57 13.59
N VAL A 60 4.84 -0.83 13.48
CA VAL A 60 4.89 0.45 12.76
C VAL A 60 6.05 0.40 11.78
N GLN A 61 5.74 0.56 10.50
CA GLN A 61 6.70 0.73 9.41
C GLN A 61 6.76 2.20 9.05
N TYR A 62 7.85 2.88 9.38
CA TYR A 62 8.00 4.32 9.16
C TYR A 62 9.20 4.61 8.26
N ARG A 63 9.03 5.42 7.20
CA ARG A 63 10.12 5.75 6.27
C ARG A 63 10.89 4.51 5.80
N THR A 64 10.13 3.50 5.40
CA THR A 64 10.65 2.23 4.92
C THR A 64 10.76 2.24 3.41
N CYS A 65 11.85 1.70 2.91
CA CYS A 65 12.20 1.68 1.49
C CYS A 65 12.32 0.22 1.02
N GLY A 66 11.42 -0.22 0.15
CA GLY A 66 11.46 -1.55 -0.47
C GLY A 66 11.86 -1.44 -1.94
N TYR A 67 12.91 -2.15 -2.33
CA TYR A 67 13.35 -2.26 -3.72
C TYR A 67 13.52 -3.72 -4.12
N LYS A 68 12.90 -4.15 -5.23
CA LYS A 68 13.05 -5.51 -5.78
C LYS A 68 12.78 -6.63 -4.78
N SER A 69 11.92 -6.35 -3.80
CA SER A 69 11.54 -7.36 -2.81
C SER A 69 10.55 -8.34 -3.42
N LYS A 70 10.66 -9.64 -3.10
CA LYS A 70 9.71 -10.65 -3.57
C LYS A 70 9.50 -11.79 -2.58
N THR A 71 8.28 -12.29 -2.47
CA THR A 71 8.03 -13.60 -1.85
C THR A 71 7.93 -14.69 -2.92
N ASN A 72 8.36 -15.90 -2.58
CA ASN A 72 8.05 -17.13 -3.32
C ASN A 72 6.79 -17.84 -2.76
N SER A 73 6.26 -17.34 -1.65
CA SER A 73 5.00 -17.76 -1.01
C SER A 73 3.83 -16.88 -1.48
N TYR A 74 2.69 -16.94 -0.80
CA TYR A 74 1.46 -16.43 -1.37
C TYR A 74 1.29 -14.91 -1.22
N TRP A 75 1.62 -14.32 -0.06
CA TRP A 75 1.28 -12.92 0.26
C TRP A 75 2.50 -12.03 0.55
N GLY A 76 2.45 -10.78 0.07
CA GLY A 76 3.30 -9.69 0.55
C GLY A 76 4.72 -9.72 -0.02
N HIS A 77 4.92 -9.34 -1.27
CA HIS A 77 6.24 -9.26 -1.90
C HIS A 77 7.22 -8.36 -1.13
N HIS A 78 6.75 -7.25 -0.58
CA HIS A 78 7.54 -6.43 0.34
C HIS A 78 7.19 -6.76 1.80
N SER A 79 5.95 -6.50 2.21
CA SER A 79 5.52 -6.67 3.60
C SER A 79 4.28 -7.54 3.72
N TYR A 80 4.31 -8.46 4.67
CA TYR A 80 3.16 -9.20 5.17
C TYR A 80 3.03 -8.97 6.67
N THR A 81 1.92 -8.34 7.08
CA THR A 81 1.61 -8.10 8.48
C THR A 81 0.22 -8.64 8.81
N GLU A 82 0.13 -9.46 9.84
CA GLU A 82 -1.12 -10.05 10.31
C GLU A 82 -1.16 -9.97 11.84
N LEU A 83 -2.08 -9.16 12.36
CA LEU A 83 -2.29 -9.02 13.80
C LEU A 83 -3.45 -9.89 14.27
N VAL A 84 -3.74 -9.84 15.57
CA VAL A 84 -4.94 -10.50 16.11
C VAL A 84 -6.19 -9.80 15.57
N ASP A 85 -7.13 -10.61 15.08
CA ASP A 85 -8.45 -10.15 14.66
C ASP A 85 -9.16 -9.42 15.80
N ASP A 86 -9.95 -8.40 15.47
CA ASP A 86 -10.62 -7.52 16.43
C ASP A 86 -9.71 -6.80 17.47
N SER A 87 -8.40 -6.72 17.23
CA SER A 87 -7.49 -5.97 18.10
C SER A 87 -7.38 -4.48 17.71
N ASN A 88 -7.06 -3.63 18.70
CA ASN A 88 -6.70 -2.22 18.48
C ASN A 88 -5.18 -2.01 18.37
N ASN A 89 -4.42 -3.10 18.13
CA ASN A 89 -2.98 -3.03 17.98
C ASN A 89 -2.62 -2.23 16.72
N LYS A 90 -1.55 -1.44 16.78
CA LYS A 90 -1.15 -0.61 15.64
C LYS A 90 -0.61 -1.49 14.52
N ASN A 91 -1.14 -1.31 13.31
CA ASN A 91 -0.59 -1.87 12.08
C ASN A 91 -0.38 -0.73 11.08
N TYR A 92 0.71 0.02 11.26
CA TYR A 92 0.89 1.29 10.57
C TYR A 92 1.96 1.23 9.49
N PHE A 93 1.70 1.87 8.35
CA PHE A 93 2.64 1.99 7.25
C PHE A 93 2.69 3.44 6.73
N TYR A 94 3.77 4.14 7.07
CA TYR A 94 3.86 5.59 6.98
C TYR A 94 5.09 6.05 6.21
N GLU A 95 4.91 7.09 5.39
CA GLU A 95 6.00 7.84 4.73
C GLU A 95 7.00 6.94 3.99
N SER A 96 6.51 5.88 3.37
CA SER A 96 7.33 4.76 2.87
C SER A 96 7.22 4.60 1.36
N SER A 97 8.23 4.03 0.72
CA SER A 97 8.25 3.82 -0.73
C SER A 97 8.58 2.37 -1.08
N VAL A 98 7.81 1.78 -1.99
CA VAL A 98 7.99 0.42 -2.50
C VAL A 98 8.06 0.47 -4.02
N TYR A 99 9.18 0.01 -4.58
CA TYR A 99 9.53 0.18 -5.97
C TYR A 99 10.04 -1.13 -6.59
N GLU A 100 9.55 -1.48 -7.78
CA GLU A 100 9.94 -2.71 -8.52
C GLU A 100 9.82 -3.99 -7.68
N CYS A 101 8.90 -4.04 -6.72
CA CYS A 101 8.68 -5.21 -5.90
C CYS A 101 7.68 -6.18 -6.55
N GLY A 102 7.93 -7.47 -6.36
CA GLY A 102 7.01 -8.53 -6.72
C GLY A 102 7.16 -9.11 -8.11
N ASN A 103 6.15 -9.90 -8.49
CA ASN A 103 6.04 -10.59 -9.77
C ASN A 103 4.58 -11.05 -9.97
N LEU A 104 4.21 -11.41 -11.20
CA LEU A 104 2.84 -11.85 -11.53
C LEU A 104 2.48 -13.27 -11.09
N GLU A 105 3.34 -13.95 -10.31
CA GLU A 105 3.10 -15.34 -9.87
C GLU A 105 2.55 -15.44 -8.45
N LYS A 106 2.73 -14.41 -7.61
CA LYS A 106 2.30 -14.39 -6.19
C LYS A 106 1.50 -13.13 -5.88
N THR A 107 0.86 -13.12 -4.73
CA THR A 107 -0.14 -12.11 -4.40
C THR A 107 0.39 -11.02 -3.46
N GLY A 108 -0.06 -9.78 -3.68
CA GLY A 108 0.06 -8.70 -2.71
C GLY A 108 1.46 -8.10 -2.67
N THR A 109 1.62 -6.83 -3.01
CA THR A 109 2.90 -6.14 -2.75
C THR A 109 3.08 -5.84 -1.26
N ASN A 110 2.09 -5.16 -0.68
CA ASN A 110 1.99 -4.91 0.76
C ASN A 110 0.66 -5.49 1.26
N CYS A 111 0.72 -6.28 2.33
CA CYS A 111 -0.44 -6.94 2.92
C CYS A 111 -0.51 -6.58 4.41
N LEU A 112 -1.58 -5.87 4.79
CA LEU A 112 -1.85 -5.51 6.18
C LEU A 112 -3.21 -6.10 6.59
N ARG A 113 -3.19 -7.02 7.54
CA ARG A 113 -4.38 -7.68 8.07
C ARG A 113 -4.54 -7.42 9.56
N TYR A 114 -5.76 -7.03 9.92
CA TYR A 114 -6.21 -6.84 11.29
C TYR A 114 -5.44 -5.76 12.07
N GLY A 115 -5.88 -5.54 13.31
CA GLY A 115 -5.41 -4.40 14.11
C GLY A 115 -6.03 -3.08 13.64
N ASN A 116 -5.58 -1.97 14.21
CA ASN A 116 -5.82 -0.63 13.70
C ASN A 116 -4.88 -0.33 12.54
N VAL A 117 -5.39 -0.41 11.31
CA VAL A 117 -4.59 -0.21 10.09
C VAL A 117 -4.60 1.26 9.68
N GLU A 118 -3.42 1.85 9.55
CA GLU A 118 -3.27 3.20 9.02
C GLU A 118 -2.14 3.26 8.00
N VAL A 119 -2.46 3.74 6.81
CA VAL A 119 -1.54 3.90 5.69
C VAL A 119 -1.50 5.37 5.34
N LYS A 120 -0.31 5.96 5.35
CA LYS A 120 -0.17 7.41 5.18
C LYS A 120 1.08 7.75 4.39
N SER A 121 0.92 8.57 3.36
CA SER A 121 2.04 9.11 2.58
C SER A 121 2.96 8.02 2.02
N ILE A 122 2.39 6.93 1.51
CA ILE A 122 3.18 5.87 0.85
C ILE A 122 3.22 6.06 -0.66
N ASN A 123 4.27 5.55 -1.29
CA ASN A 123 4.36 5.42 -2.74
C ASN A 123 4.63 3.96 -3.12
N THR A 124 3.73 3.32 -3.85
CA THR A 124 3.96 2.00 -4.44
C THR A 124 3.99 2.15 -5.95
N SER A 125 5.13 1.85 -6.58
CA SER A 125 5.28 2.05 -8.02
C SER A 125 6.07 0.97 -8.73
N PHE A 126 5.72 0.69 -9.99
CA PHE A 126 6.35 -0.35 -10.81
C PHE A 126 6.36 -1.73 -10.15
N CYS A 127 5.42 -1.99 -9.25
CA CYS A 127 5.30 -3.26 -8.56
C CYS A 127 4.38 -4.20 -9.35
N GLU A 128 4.61 -5.50 -9.18
CA GLU A 128 3.84 -6.56 -9.84
C GLU A 128 3.29 -7.54 -8.82
N ALA A 129 2.05 -8.00 -9.03
CA ALA A 129 1.46 -9.09 -8.26
C ALA A 129 0.40 -9.84 -9.07
N GLU A 130 0.19 -11.12 -8.78
CA GLU A 130 -0.94 -11.89 -9.30
C GLU A 130 -2.28 -11.21 -8.96
N ASP A 131 -2.61 -11.01 -7.67
CA ASP A 131 -3.93 -10.48 -7.30
C ASP A 131 -3.95 -8.98 -6.89
N VAL A 132 -2.99 -8.49 -6.11
CA VAL A 132 -3.00 -7.08 -5.63
C VAL A 132 -1.63 -6.42 -5.69
N SER A 133 -1.38 -5.55 -6.67
CA SER A 133 -0.04 -4.97 -6.91
C SER A 133 0.28 -3.71 -6.10
N GLY A 134 -0.73 -3.01 -5.58
CA GLY A 134 -0.56 -1.80 -4.77
C GLY A 134 -0.55 -2.12 -3.27
N ILE A 135 -1.73 -2.38 -2.72
CA ILE A 135 -1.92 -2.70 -1.31
C ILE A 135 -3.16 -3.55 -1.08
N PHE A 136 -3.02 -4.56 -0.22
CA PHE A 136 -4.13 -5.36 0.31
C PHE A 136 -4.35 -5.02 1.78
N LEU A 137 -5.57 -4.63 2.13
CA LEU A 137 -6.00 -4.38 3.50
C LEU A 137 -7.15 -5.30 3.89
N GLU A 138 -7.06 -5.91 5.07
CA GLU A 138 -8.16 -6.62 5.71
C GLU A 138 -8.41 -6.04 7.10
N ALA A 139 -9.63 -5.55 7.33
CA ALA A 139 -10.04 -4.94 8.59
C ALA A 139 -11.46 -5.38 8.96
N ARG A 140 -11.77 -5.52 10.25
CA ARG A 140 -13.11 -5.96 10.69
C ARG A 140 -13.86 -4.94 11.54
N VAL A 141 -13.21 -4.41 12.58
CA VAL A 141 -13.86 -3.55 13.58
C VAL A 141 -13.37 -2.11 13.61
N CYS A 142 -12.18 -1.83 13.08
CA CYS A 142 -11.59 -0.50 13.15
C CYS A 142 -11.78 0.29 11.85
N LEU A 143 -11.76 1.61 11.98
CA LEU A 143 -11.66 2.50 10.84
C LEU A 143 -10.24 2.41 10.26
N CYS A 144 -10.14 2.06 8.98
CA CYS A 144 -8.89 2.03 8.26
C CYS A 144 -8.76 3.26 7.37
N ASN A 145 -7.59 3.89 7.38
CA ASN A 145 -7.34 5.07 6.57
C ASN A 145 -6.15 4.85 5.65
N ILE A 146 -6.32 5.17 4.37
CA ILE A 146 -5.26 5.33 3.39
C ILE A 146 -5.26 6.80 2.98
N THR A 147 -4.20 7.53 3.34
CA THR A 147 -4.16 8.99 3.11
C THR A 147 -2.90 9.41 2.39
N TYR A 148 -3.00 10.43 1.53
CA TYR A 148 -1.85 11.04 0.83
C TYR A 148 -0.94 10.05 0.10
N SER A 149 -1.49 8.92 -0.36
CA SER A 149 -0.72 7.78 -0.87
C SER A 149 -0.86 7.63 -2.38
N SER A 150 0.17 7.12 -3.04
CA SER A 150 0.22 6.94 -4.48
C SER A 150 0.48 5.49 -4.88
N PHE A 151 -0.29 4.97 -5.82
CA PHE A 151 -0.17 3.66 -6.44
C PHE A 151 -0.05 3.85 -7.95
N CYS A 152 1.16 3.69 -8.49
CA CYS A 152 1.46 4.19 -9.83
C CYS A 152 2.26 3.24 -10.69
N ASN A 153 1.87 3.09 -11.96
CA ASN A 153 2.57 2.21 -12.91
C ASN A 153 2.73 0.77 -12.38
N THR A 154 1.80 0.28 -11.57
CA THR A 154 1.83 -1.10 -11.07
C THR A 154 1.00 -2.00 -11.97
N THR A 155 1.38 -3.28 -12.03
CA THR A 155 0.71 -4.28 -12.87
C THR A 155 0.18 -5.40 -12.00
N SER A 156 -1.11 -5.73 -12.14
CA SER A 156 -1.72 -6.88 -11.49
C SER A 156 -2.43 -7.79 -12.47
N SER A 157 -2.60 -9.08 -12.12
CA SER A 157 -3.59 -9.90 -12.82
C SER A 157 -5.02 -9.61 -12.39
N SER A 158 -5.25 -9.03 -11.20
CA SER A 158 -6.59 -8.85 -10.65
C SER A 158 -6.96 -7.42 -10.28
N SER A 159 -6.28 -6.81 -9.30
CA SER A 159 -6.62 -5.47 -8.79
C SER A 159 -5.37 -4.72 -8.33
N ILE A 160 -5.47 -3.40 -8.20
CA ILE A 160 -4.37 -2.57 -7.70
C ILE A 160 -4.50 -2.39 -6.19
N ILE A 161 -5.72 -2.14 -5.73
CA ILE A 161 -6.06 -1.99 -4.32
C ILE A 161 -7.12 -3.03 -3.97
N GLY A 162 -6.82 -3.88 -2.99
CA GLY A 162 -7.74 -4.90 -2.48
C GLY A 162 -8.15 -4.58 -1.04
N LEU A 163 -9.45 -4.46 -0.80
CA LEU A 163 -10.01 -4.04 0.47
C LEU A 163 -11.05 -5.07 0.95
N LEU A 164 -10.86 -5.59 2.16
CA LEU A 164 -11.70 -6.64 2.74
C LEU A 164 -12.16 -6.24 4.14
N GLY A 165 -13.48 -6.15 4.32
CA GLY A 165 -14.11 -5.86 5.61
C GLY A 165 -13.98 -4.41 6.11
N GLY A 166 -14.80 -4.06 7.11
CA GLY A 166 -14.65 -2.84 7.90
C GLY A 166 -15.09 -1.54 7.20
N ASN A 167 -14.74 -0.41 7.82
CA ASN A 167 -14.94 0.93 7.26
C ASN A 167 -13.59 1.49 6.81
N ILE A 168 -13.47 1.86 5.55
CA ILE A 168 -12.18 2.22 4.95
C ILE A 168 -12.28 3.57 4.25
N ASN A 169 -11.40 4.50 4.59
CA ASN A 169 -11.30 5.79 3.92
C ASN A 169 -10.05 5.85 3.04
N LEU A 170 -10.21 6.26 1.79
CA LEU A 170 -9.14 6.64 0.88
C LEU A 170 -9.25 8.15 0.65
N ILE A 171 -8.28 8.92 1.15
CA ILE A 171 -8.36 10.39 1.14
C ILE A 171 -7.07 10.99 0.57
N PHE A 172 -7.19 11.87 -0.43
CA PHE A 172 -6.04 12.51 -1.09
C PHE A 172 -5.04 11.51 -1.70
N CYS A 173 -5.55 10.40 -2.26
CA CYS A 173 -4.74 9.35 -2.87
C CYS A 173 -4.70 9.45 -4.40
N ASN A 174 -3.62 8.95 -5.00
CA ASN A 174 -3.44 8.85 -6.44
C ASN A 174 -3.31 7.39 -6.86
N VAL A 175 -4.12 6.95 -7.83
CA VAL A 175 -4.08 5.62 -8.44
C VAL A 175 -3.93 5.83 -9.93
N LEU A 176 -2.68 5.79 -10.41
CA LEU A 176 -2.31 6.33 -11.72
C LEU A 176 -1.64 5.28 -12.62
N ASN A 177 -2.06 5.23 -13.89
CA ASN A 177 -1.39 4.47 -14.94
C ASN A 177 -1.13 3.00 -14.59
N ASN A 178 -2.02 2.38 -13.82
CA ASN A 178 -1.88 0.98 -13.46
C ASN A 178 -2.48 0.07 -14.54
N GLU A 179 -2.05 -1.19 -14.57
CA GLU A 179 -2.55 -2.18 -15.53
C GLU A 179 -3.12 -3.41 -14.81
N GLN A 180 -4.30 -3.85 -15.24
CA GLN A 180 -4.88 -5.15 -14.88
C GLN A 180 -4.89 -6.04 -16.14
N ASN A 181 -4.23 -7.20 -16.12
CA ASN A 181 -4.01 -7.97 -17.35
C ASN A 181 -4.91 -9.22 -17.56
N LYS A 182 -5.66 -9.69 -16.54
CA LYS A 182 -6.52 -10.90 -16.67
C LYS A 182 -7.95 -10.75 -16.15
N SER A 183 -8.12 -10.28 -14.93
CA SER A 183 -9.39 -10.34 -14.19
C SER A 183 -10.40 -9.29 -14.65
N ARG A 184 -11.69 -9.61 -14.46
CA ARG A 184 -12.80 -8.65 -14.59
C ARG A 184 -13.07 -7.86 -13.31
N SER A 185 -12.20 -7.98 -12.30
CA SER A 185 -12.27 -7.24 -11.04
C SER A 185 -12.05 -5.73 -11.25
N GLY A 186 -12.08 -4.95 -10.16
CA GLY A 186 -11.86 -3.51 -10.19
C GLY A 186 -10.41 -3.12 -10.01
N THR A 187 -9.99 -1.96 -10.54
CA THR A 187 -8.73 -1.30 -10.14
C THR A 187 -8.68 -1.19 -8.61
N LEU A 188 -9.80 -0.82 -8.01
CA LEU A 188 -10.09 -1.06 -6.61
C LEU A 188 -11.16 -2.15 -6.48
N ARG A 189 -10.85 -3.19 -5.70
CA ARG A 189 -11.78 -4.29 -5.38
C ARG A 189 -12.13 -4.26 -3.89
N SER A 190 -13.42 -4.36 -3.59
CA SER A 190 -14.00 -4.38 -2.25
C SER A 190 -14.84 -5.62 -2.01
N VAL A 191 -14.71 -6.21 -0.81
CA VAL A 191 -15.51 -7.33 -0.32
C VAL A 191 -15.89 -7.05 1.14
N VAL A 192 -17.18 -7.08 1.49
CA VAL A 192 -17.66 -6.91 2.88
C VAL A 192 -17.25 -5.57 3.54
N ALA A 193 -16.91 -4.53 2.75
CA ALA A 193 -16.41 -3.25 3.27
C ALA A 193 -17.28 -2.06 2.84
N ASP A 194 -17.38 -1.07 3.73
CA ASP A 194 -17.92 0.26 3.41
C ASP A 194 -16.76 1.23 3.19
N ILE A 195 -16.66 1.74 1.96
CA ILE A 195 -15.51 2.51 1.50
C ILE A 195 -15.93 3.94 1.15
N LEU A 196 -15.21 4.90 1.70
CA LEU A 196 -15.25 6.30 1.29
C LEU A 196 -13.97 6.64 0.53
N ILE A 197 -14.11 7.08 -0.72
CA ILE A 197 -13.04 7.61 -1.55
C ILE A 197 -13.30 9.11 -1.71
N GLU A 198 -12.39 9.95 -1.24
CA GLU A 198 -12.57 11.40 -1.21
C GLU A 198 -11.32 12.15 -1.65
N ASN A 199 -11.47 13.18 -2.50
CA ASN A 199 -10.34 13.97 -3.00
C ASN A 199 -9.24 13.13 -3.65
N CYS A 200 -9.59 12.02 -4.30
CA CYS A 200 -8.64 11.09 -4.90
C CYS A 200 -8.60 11.22 -6.42
N SER A 201 -7.59 10.61 -7.04
CA SER A 201 -7.43 10.56 -8.49
C SER A 201 -7.21 9.13 -8.98
N PHE A 202 -8.06 8.68 -9.87
CA PHE A 202 -8.04 7.36 -10.51
C PHE A 202 -7.92 7.57 -12.02
N LEU A 203 -6.69 7.63 -12.54
CA LEU A 203 -6.42 8.16 -13.88
C LEU A 203 -5.45 7.26 -14.65
N GLY A 204 -5.71 7.02 -15.92
CA GLY A 204 -4.86 6.24 -16.82
C GLY A 204 -4.81 4.74 -16.48
N ASN A 205 -5.67 4.26 -15.58
CA ASN A 205 -5.71 2.84 -15.23
C ASN A 205 -6.32 2.04 -16.39
N THR A 206 -5.68 0.95 -16.78
CA THR A 206 -6.09 0.12 -17.92
C THR A 206 -6.35 -1.32 -17.50
N GLY A 207 -7.16 -2.04 -18.28
CA GLY A 207 -7.45 -3.45 -18.04
C GLY A 207 -8.88 -3.85 -18.44
N PRO A 208 -9.17 -5.16 -18.50
CA PRO A 208 -10.46 -5.67 -18.95
C PRO A 208 -11.57 -5.53 -17.89
N GLY A 209 -11.21 -5.19 -16.66
CA GLY A 209 -12.13 -5.00 -15.54
C GLY A 209 -12.81 -3.63 -15.47
N VAL A 210 -13.26 -3.29 -14.27
CA VAL A 210 -13.90 -2.00 -13.94
C VAL A 210 -12.95 -1.11 -13.12
N GLU A 211 -13.32 0.15 -12.88
CA GLU A 211 -12.53 1.01 -11.98
C GLU A 211 -12.81 0.64 -10.52
N PHE A 212 -14.10 0.58 -10.17
CA PHE A 212 -14.57 0.22 -8.83
C PHE A 212 -15.41 -1.04 -8.86
N TYR A 213 -15.02 -2.05 -8.08
CA TYR A 213 -15.73 -3.31 -7.96
C TYR A 213 -16.10 -3.55 -6.50
N GLN A 214 -17.40 -3.51 -6.20
CA GLN A 214 -17.98 -4.03 -4.96
C GLN A 214 -18.60 -5.39 -5.24
N ASP A 215 -18.25 -6.40 -4.44
CA ASP A 215 -18.81 -7.74 -4.59
C ASP A 215 -20.32 -7.76 -4.33
N TYR A 216 -21.10 -8.36 -5.25
CA TYR A 216 -22.57 -8.37 -5.21
C TYR A 216 -23.13 -9.25 -4.11
N ASP A 217 -22.42 -10.35 -3.79
CA ASP A 217 -22.88 -11.34 -2.81
C ASP A 217 -22.45 -10.98 -1.38
N SER A 218 -21.87 -9.80 -1.19
CA SER A 218 -21.36 -9.32 0.08
C SER A 218 -21.99 -7.97 0.47
N PRO A 219 -22.30 -7.75 1.76
CA PRO A 219 -22.68 -6.42 2.22
C PRO A 219 -21.52 -5.42 1.98
N GLY A 220 -21.82 -4.14 1.95
CA GLY A 220 -20.83 -3.08 1.74
C GLY A 220 -21.14 -2.19 0.56
N SER A 221 -20.37 -1.12 0.44
CA SER A 221 -20.58 -0.07 -0.57
C SER A 221 -19.32 0.72 -0.84
N ILE A 222 -19.22 1.29 -2.03
CA ILE A 222 -18.17 2.25 -2.39
C ILE A 222 -18.83 3.60 -2.65
N THR A 223 -18.40 4.62 -1.93
CA THR A 223 -18.83 6.00 -2.13
C THR A 223 -17.64 6.84 -2.59
N VAL A 224 -17.73 7.43 -3.78
CA VAL A 224 -16.67 8.26 -4.37
C VAL A 224 -17.12 9.72 -4.38
N LYS A 225 -16.34 10.62 -3.77
CA LYS A 225 -16.66 12.04 -3.64
C LYS A 225 -15.51 12.95 -4.04
N ASP A 226 -15.82 14.08 -4.65
CA ASP A 226 -14.88 15.19 -4.88
C ASP A 226 -13.56 14.73 -5.54
N SER A 227 -13.65 13.76 -6.45
CA SER A 227 -12.51 13.03 -7.00
C SER A 227 -12.41 13.15 -8.52
N PHE A 228 -11.27 12.77 -9.08
CA PHE A 228 -11.05 12.70 -10.53
C PHE A 228 -10.96 11.23 -10.97
N CYS A 229 -11.71 10.84 -11.99
CA CYS A 229 -11.75 9.44 -12.44
C CYS A 229 -12.06 9.35 -13.93
N ASP A 230 -11.15 8.80 -14.75
CA ASP A 230 -11.36 8.70 -16.21
C ASP A 230 -12.22 7.50 -16.65
N ARG A 231 -12.44 6.54 -15.74
CA ARG A 231 -13.26 5.33 -15.96
C ARG A 231 -14.47 5.24 -15.01
N ILE A 232 -15.03 6.38 -14.61
CA ILE A 232 -16.12 6.43 -13.62
C ILE A 232 -17.43 5.76 -14.10
N ASP A 233 -17.58 5.56 -15.41
CA ASP A 233 -18.67 4.83 -16.05
C ASP A 233 -18.52 3.31 -15.94
N LYS A 234 -17.34 2.81 -15.55
CA LYS A 234 -17.05 1.38 -15.37
C LYS A 234 -17.04 1.04 -13.89
N VAL A 235 -18.20 0.66 -13.37
CA VAL A 235 -18.38 0.23 -11.98
C VAL A 235 -19.21 -1.04 -11.90
N THR A 236 -19.01 -1.81 -10.83
CA THR A 236 -19.73 -3.04 -10.51
C THR A 236 -20.13 -3.03 -9.05
N GLY A 237 -21.35 -3.45 -8.73
CA GLY A 237 -21.86 -3.51 -7.35
C GLY A 237 -22.41 -2.18 -6.83
N SER A 238 -22.51 -2.06 -5.51
CA SER A 238 -23.00 -0.86 -4.83
C SER A 238 -21.95 0.25 -4.86
N VAL A 239 -21.97 1.07 -5.91
CA VAL A 239 -21.07 2.21 -6.09
C VAL A 239 -21.87 3.50 -6.27
N THR A 240 -21.62 4.48 -5.42
CA THR A 240 -22.25 5.81 -5.47
C THR A 240 -21.20 6.87 -5.73
N THR A 241 -21.51 7.84 -6.59
CA THR A 241 -20.60 8.94 -6.94
C THR A 241 -21.23 10.29 -6.62
N ASN A 242 -20.43 11.25 -6.14
CA ASN A 242 -20.86 12.62 -5.89
C ASN A 242 -19.73 13.59 -6.27
N ASN A 243 -20.01 14.56 -7.14
CA ASN A 243 -19.01 15.54 -7.60
C ASN A 243 -17.71 14.90 -8.13
N VAL A 244 -17.82 13.79 -8.87
CA VAL A 244 -16.68 13.13 -9.52
C VAL A 244 -16.47 13.71 -10.91
N GLN A 245 -15.28 14.25 -11.18
CA GLN A 245 -14.94 14.79 -12.49
C GLN A 245 -14.37 13.68 -13.39
N ASN A 246 -15.05 13.43 -14.50
CA ASN A 246 -14.51 12.56 -15.55
C ASN A 246 -13.46 13.33 -16.37
N THR A 247 -12.18 13.05 -16.11
CA THR A 247 -11.05 13.66 -16.82
C THR A 247 -9.91 12.66 -16.90
N SER A 248 -9.14 12.71 -17.99
CA SER A 248 -7.91 11.94 -18.18
C SER A 248 -6.64 12.77 -17.96
N SER A 249 -6.77 14.05 -17.58
CA SER A 249 -5.62 14.95 -17.43
C SER A 249 -4.96 14.78 -16.06
N ILE A 250 -3.76 14.20 -16.06
CA ILE A 250 -2.92 14.01 -14.85
C ILE A 250 -2.29 15.33 -14.36
N GLN A 251 -2.31 16.40 -15.18
CA GLN A 251 -1.65 17.68 -14.85
C GLN A 251 -2.31 18.45 -13.69
N LYS A 252 -3.46 17.99 -13.17
CA LYS A 252 -4.18 18.63 -12.07
C LYS A 252 -3.76 18.16 -10.66
N LEU A 253 -2.77 17.26 -10.54
CA LEU A 253 -2.39 16.67 -9.25
C LEU A 253 -1.36 17.52 -8.48
N SER A 254 -1.82 18.32 -7.51
CA SER A 254 -0.97 19.19 -6.69
C SER A 254 -0.09 18.46 -5.66
N HIS A 255 -0.32 17.16 -5.42
CA HIS A 255 0.33 16.37 -4.36
C HIS A 255 1.01 15.09 -4.87
N PHE A 256 1.18 14.93 -6.19
CA PHE A 256 1.90 13.78 -6.71
C PHE A 256 3.38 13.87 -6.37
N SER A 257 3.87 12.95 -5.54
CA SER A 257 5.28 12.82 -5.23
C SER A 257 5.75 11.42 -5.58
N SER A 258 6.53 11.31 -6.65
CA SER A 258 7.25 10.10 -7.01
C SER A 258 8.54 10.02 -6.21
N TYR A 259 8.45 9.82 -4.89
CA TYR A 259 9.65 9.48 -4.14
C TYR A 259 10.14 8.12 -4.65
N ILE A 260 11.22 8.14 -5.41
CA ILE A 260 11.98 6.94 -5.75
C ILE A 260 12.60 6.46 -4.45
N CYS A 261 12.64 5.15 -4.28
CA CYS A 261 13.39 4.51 -3.21
C CYS A 261 14.89 4.84 -3.40
N GLU A 262 15.37 5.96 -2.84
CA GLU A 262 16.77 6.37 -2.89
C GLU A 262 17.56 5.55 -1.88
N VAL A 263 17.86 4.29 -2.23
CA VAL A 263 18.88 3.54 -1.52
C VAL A 263 20.23 4.09 -1.99
N ASN A 264 20.88 4.92 -1.18
CA ASN A 264 22.23 5.42 -1.43
C ASN A 264 23.22 4.24 -1.34
N VAL A 265 23.26 3.40 -2.37
CA VAL A 265 24.20 2.28 -2.50
C VAL A 265 25.38 2.74 -3.36
N GLN A 266 26.14 3.76 -2.92
CA GLN A 266 27.53 3.96 -3.38
C GLN A 266 28.36 4.89 -2.48
N THR A 267 29.31 4.27 -1.77
CA THR A 267 30.65 4.78 -1.36
C THR A 267 30.80 6.12 -0.64
N ARG A 268 31.06 6.04 0.69
CA ARG A 268 31.62 7.07 1.60
C ARG A 268 30.69 8.24 2.00
N PRO A 269 30.90 8.82 3.21
CA PRO A 269 29.91 9.68 3.83
C PRO A 269 29.99 11.07 3.20
N HIS A 270 28.92 11.48 2.54
CA HIS A 270 28.62 12.89 2.44
C HIS A 270 27.29 13.14 3.13
N SER A 271 27.40 13.98 4.16
CA SER A 271 26.31 14.65 4.85
C SER A 271 25.35 15.29 3.85
N ASP A 272 24.10 15.42 4.30
CA ASP A 272 23.04 16.28 3.76
C ASP A 272 22.06 15.60 2.80
N ALA A 273 21.04 14.97 3.38
CA ALA A 273 19.77 14.69 2.70
C ALA A 273 18.59 14.82 3.68
N PHE A 274 18.32 16.06 4.11
CA PHE A 274 16.99 16.51 4.52
C PHE A 274 16.65 17.74 3.69
N TYR A 275 16.16 17.54 2.47
CA TYR A 275 15.45 18.58 1.73
C TYR A 275 13.96 18.28 1.78
N HIS A 276 13.28 18.91 2.74
CA HIS A 276 11.87 19.24 2.58
C HIS A 276 11.74 20.15 1.35
N PRO A 277 10.87 19.86 0.36
CA PRO A 277 10.42 20.89 -0.54
C PRO A 277 9.49 21.82 0.25
N SER A 278 10.05 22.91 0.75
CA SER A 278 9.27 24.08 1.13
C SER A 278 8.71 24.69 -0.15
N TYR A 279 7.40 24.56 -0.36
CA TYR A 279 6.70 25.24 -1.44
C TYR A 279 6.80 26.75 -1.21
N ASN A 280 7.64 27.44 -2.00
CA ASN A 280 7.58 28.89 -2.13
C ASN A 280 6.53 29.24 -3.20
N ILE A 281 5.33 29.60 -2.76
CA ILE A 281 4.33 30.23 -3.61
C ILE A 281 4.75 31.68 -3.86
N ARG A 282 5.30 31.97 -5.04
CA ARG A 282 5.40 33.35 -5.54
C ARG A 282 4.07 33.72 -6.21
N ARG A 283 3.33 34.66 -5.61
CA ARG A 283 2.30 35.43 -6.33
C ARG A 283 3.01 36.31 -7.35
N VAL A 284 2.65 36.14 -8.62
CA VAL A 284 2.91 37.15 -9.65
C VAL A 284 1.66 38.04 -9.67
N HIS A 285 1.84 39.33 -9.41
CA HIS A 285 0.84 40.36 -9.63
C HIS A 285 0.74 40.69 -11.12
#